data_AF-A0A517THY7-F1
#
_entry.id   AF-A0A517THY7-F1
#
_cell.length_a   1.000
_cell.length_b   1.000
_cell.length_c   1.000
_cell.angle_alpha   90.00
_cell.angle_beta   90.00
_cell.angle_gamma   90.00
#
_symmetry.space_group_name_H-M   'P 1'
#
loop_
_entity.id
_entity.type
_entity.pdbx_description
1 polymer ?
#
loop_
_entity_poly.entity_id
_entity_poly.type
_entity_poly.pdbx_seq_one_letter_code
_entity_poly.pdbx_strand_id
1 'polypeptide(L)'
;MKRPLRGWRLLLFARCEHASLAESDEWDGPVSRDRWWAARLHRLVCGPCRHEHRGMRWLRRLLDEAPEHVCGEHGSEPALSDEAAERLRRRLRETVHQDDS
;
A
#
# COMPACT_ATOMS: atom_id res chain seq x y z
N MET A 1 23.50 35.30 0.23
CA MET A 1 22.60 35.02 -0.90
C MET A 1 22.34 33.51 -0.98
N LYS A 2 21.17 33.04 -0.56
CA LYS A 2 20.81 31.61 -0.52
C LYS A 2 20.42 31.17 -1.94
N ARG A 3 21.13 30.21 -2.52
CA ARG A 3 20.96 29.73 -3.90
C ARG A 3 19.64 28.95 -4.03
N PRO A 4 18.60 29.45 -4.73
CA PRO A 4 17.32 28.74 -4.90
C PRO A 4 17.36 27.65 -5.98
N LEU A 5 18.50 27.43 -6.63
CA LEU A 5 18.62 26.67 -7.88
C LEU A 5 18.84 25.16 -7.71
N ARG A 6 18.95 24.63 -6.47
CA ARG A 6 19.12 23.18 -6.25
C ARG A 6 17.81 22.39 -6.36
N GLY A 7 16.66 22.96 -5.98
CA GLY A 7 15.37 22.27 -6.06
C GLY A 7 14.88 22.02 -7.49
N TRP A 8 15.16 22.95 -8.40
CA TRP A 8 14.66 22.89 -9.79
C TRP A 8 15.40 21.88 -10.66
N ARG A 9 16.69 21.62 -10.40
CA ARG A 9 17.40 20.51 -11.06
C ARG A 9 16.89 19.16 -10.58
N LEU A 10 16.54 19.03 -9.29
CA LEU A 10 15.86 17.83 -8.80
C LEU A 10 14.51 17.61 -9.49
N LEU A 11 13.79 18.69 -9.86
CA LEU A 11 12.51 18.62 -10.57
C LEU A 11 12.64 18.16 -12.03
N LEU A 12 13.61 18.69 -12.78
CA LEU A 12 13.83 18.36 -14.19
C LEU A 12 14.61 17.05 -14.39
N PHE A 13 15.43 16.65 -13.41
CA PHE A 13 16.24 15.43 -13.45
C PHE A 13 15.79 14.36 -12.45
N ALA A 14 14.64 14.52 -11.80
CA ALA A 14 14.01 13.43 -11.06
C ALA A 14 13.77 12.30 -12.07
N ARG A 15 14.54 11.22 -11.95
CA ARG A 15 14.26 9.97 -12.63
C ARG A 15 12.87 9.51 -12.17
N CYS A 16 12.09 8.89 -13.06
CA CYS A 16 10.77 8.36 -12.74
C CYS A 16 10.79 7.52 -11.46
N GLU A 17 11.89 6.80 -11.21
CA GLU A 17 12.17 6.05 -9.98
C GLU A 17 12.01 6.88 -8.69
N HIS A 18 12.54 8.10 -8.64
CA HIS A 18 12.41 8.95 -7.46
C HIS A 18 10.99 9.47 -7.25
N ALA A 19 10.26 9.70 -8.35
CA ALA A 19 8.85 10.09 -8.27
C ALA A 19 7.98 8.91 -7.81
N SER A 20 8.25 7.71 -8.32
CA SER A 20 7.57 6.47 -7.91
C SER A 20 7.86 6.12 -6.45
N LEU A 21 9.12 6.23 -6.00
CA LEU A 21 9.48 6.04 -4.59
C LEU A 21 8.84 7.08 -3.67
N ALA A 22 8.86 8.36 -4.05
CA ALA A 22 8.22 9.40 -3.26
C ALA A 22 6.70 9.22 -3.19
N GLU A 23 6.10 8.66 -4.23
CA GLU A 23 4.70 8.26 -4.24
C GLU A 23 4.48 7.05 -3.34
N SER A 24 5.28 5.97 -3.45
CA SER A 24 5.28 4.81 -2.54
C SER A 24 5.30 5.25 -1.07
N ASP A 25 6.28 6.09 -0.71
CA ASP A 25 6.44 6.61 0.64
C ASP A 25 5.21 7.42 1.12
N GLU A 26 4.48 8.09 0.22
CA GLU A 26 3.24 8.83 0.53
C GLU A 26 2.08 7.89 0.91
N TRP A 27 2.10 6.65 0.41
CA TRP A 27 1.11 5.64 0.80
C TRP A 27 1.44 5.02 2.15
N ASP A 28 2.72 4.81 2.45
CA ASP A 28 3.17 4.22 3.71
C ASP A 28 3.16 5.23 4.87
N GLY A 29 3.25 6.54 4.60
CA GLY A 29 3.24 7.56 5.63
C GLY A 29 3.51 8.99 5.15
N PRO A 30 3.71 9.94 6.08
CA PRO A 30 3.94 11.34 5.73
C PRO A 30 5.34 11.55 5.13
N VAL A 31 5.36 12.00 3.87
CA VAL A 31 6.60 12.36 3.17
C VAL A 31 6.97 13.83 3.43
N SER A 32 8.27 14.14 3.37
CA SER A 32 8.73 15.54 3.42
C SER A 32 8.11 16.40 2.31
N ARG A 33 7.76 17.66 2.63
CA ARG A 33 7.12 18.61 1.69
C ARG A 33 7.89 18.79 0.39
N ASP A 34 9.21 18.83 0.46
CA ASP A 34 10.06 19.02 -0.72
C ASP A 34 9.96 17.84 -1.69
N ARG A 35 9.93 16.63 -1.14
CA ARG A 35 9.81 15.38 -1.91
C ARG A 35 8.41 15.24 -2.51
N TRP A 36 7.39 15.64 -1.76
CA TRP A 36 6.01 15.71 -2.24
C TRP A 36 5.85 16.65 -3.44
N TRP A 37 6.37 17.88 -3.33
CA TRP A 37 6.35 18.83 -4.45
C TRP A 37 7.15 18.36 -5.65
N ALA A 38 8.31 17.73 -5.42
CA ALA A 38 9.13 17.16 -6.48
C ALA A 38 8.37 16.11 -7.30
N ALA A 39 7.75 15.14 -6.63
CA ALA A 39 6.96 14.10 -7.28
C ALA A 39 5.70 14.67 -7.97
N ARG A 40 5.04 15.66 -7.35
CA ARG A 40 3.84 16.29 -7.93
C ARG A 40 4.16 17.05 -9.20
N LEU A 41 5.21 17.87 -9.20
CA LEU A 41 5.64 18.62 -10.37
C LEU A 41 6.17 17.70 -11.48
N HIS A 42 6.89 16.63 -11.13
CA HIS A 42 7.34 15.63 -12.11
C HIS A 42 6.14 14.98 -12.84
N ARG A 43 5.08 14.60 -12.12
CA ARG A 43 3.85 14.02 -12.70
C ARG A 43 3.11 14.96 -13.67
N LEU A 44 3.26 16.28 -13.53
CA LEU A 44 2.66 17.23 -14.47
C LEU A 44 3.34 17.17 -15.85
N VAL A 45 4.63 16.84 -15.88
CA VAL A 45 5.46 16.86 -17.09
C VAL A 45 5.60 15.45 -17.68
N CYS A 46 5.78 14.43 -16.84
CA CYS A 46 5.99 13.04 -17.27
C CYS A 46 4.66 12.31 -17.55
N GLY A 47 4.40 11.99 -18.82
CA GLY A 47 3.22 11.23 -19.26
C GLY A 47 3.06 9.86 -18.57
N PRO A 48 4.10 9.00 -18.56
CA PRO A 48 4.06 7.70 -17.89
C PRO A 48 3.72 7.78 -16.39
N CYS A 49 4.42 8.60 -15.62
CA CYS A 49 4.15 8.74 -14.18
C CYS A 49 2.75 9.30 -13.89
N ARG A 50 2.21 10.12 -14.79
CA ARG A 50 0.82 10.60 -14.70
C ARG A 50 -0.19 9.47 -14.87
N HIS A 51 0.08 8.54 -15.79
CA HIS A 51 -0.78 7.38 -16.04
C HIS A 51 -0.76 6.43 -14.84
N GLU A 52 0.43 6.09 -14.36
CA GLU A 52 0.63 5.26 -13.16
C GLU A 52 -0.09 5.84 -11.93
N HIS A 53 0.10 7.13 -11.66
CA HIS A 53 -0.57 7.82 -10.55
C HIS A 53 -2.11 7.81 -10.65
N ARG A 54 -2.66 7.81 -11.88
CA ARG A 54 -4.11 7.66 -12.08
C ARG A 54 -4.55 6.23 -11.76
N GLY A 55 -3.79 5.23 -12.21
CA GLY A 55 -4.06 3.82 -11.91
C GLY A 55 -4.04 3.54 -10.41
N MET A 56 -3.01 4.01 -9.70
CA MET A 56 -2.90 3.85 -8.24
C MET A 56 -4.05 4.54 -7.50
N ARG A 57 -4.45 5.75 -7.91
CA ARG A 57 -5.63 6.42 -7.34
C ARG A 57 -6.94 5.68 -7.61
N TRP A 58 -7.07 5.05 -8.77
CA TRP A 58 -8.25 4.26 -9.08
C TRP A 58 -8.32 3.00 -8.21
N LEU A 59 -7.19 2.29 -8.06
CA LEU A 59 -7.09 1.14 -7.15
C LEU A 59 -7.44 1.52 -5.71
N ARG A 60 -7.01 2.69 -5.22
CA ARG A 60 -7.38 3.15 -3.88
C ARG A 60 -8.86 3.42 -3.74
N ARG A 61 -9.51 4.04 -4.72
CA ARG A 61 -10.96 4.22 -4.66
C ARG A 61 -11.68 2.88 -4.61
N LEU A 62 -11.21 1.88 -5.37
CA LEU A 62 -11.77 0.54 -5.28
C LEU A 62 -11.57 -0.09 -3.91
N LEU A 63 -10.42 0.12 -3.26
CA LEU A 63 -10.19 -0.34 -1.90
C LEU A 63 -11.05 0.44 -0.89
N ASP A 64 -11.19 1.75 -1.04
CA ASP A 64 -12.03 2.58 -0.15
C ASP A 64 -13.53 2.25 -0.30
N GLU A 65 -13.96 1.87 -1.50
CA GLU A 65 -15.34 1.45 -1.81
C GLU A 65 -15.56 -0.05 -1.57
N ALA A 66 -14.50 -0.82 -1.32
CA ALA A 66 -14.61 -2.25 -1.09
C ALA A 66 -15.30 -2.53 0.26
N PRO A 67 -16.17 -3.54 0.32
CA PRO A 67 -16.84 -3.91 1.55
C PRO A 67 -15.83 -4.36 2.62
N GLU A 68 -16.14 -4.10 3.90
CA GLU A 68 -15.21 -4.27 5.06
C GLU A 68 -14.53 -5.64 5.14
N HIS A 69 -15.14 -6.70 4.59
CA HIS A 69 -14.54 -8.04 4.54
C HIS A 69 -13.34 -8.18 3.59
N VAL A 70 -13.17 -7.23 2.65
CA VAL A 70 -12.02 -7.16 1.74
C VAL A 70 -10.94 -6.22 2.30
N CYS A 71 -11.34 -5.14 2.98
CA CYS A 71 -10.44 -4.20 3.65
C CYS A 71 -10.00 -4.69 5.03
N GLY A 72 -10.00 -6.01 5.23
CA GLY A 72 -9.69 -6.67 6.48
C GLY A 72 -8.44 -6.06 7.09
N GLU A 73 -8.62 -5.38 8.22
CA GLU A 73 -7.55 -5.08 9.14
C GLU A 73 -6.70 -6.34 9.26
N HIS A 74 -5.40 -6.24 8.97
CA HIS A 74 -4.41 -7.29 9.19
C HIS A 74 -4.23 -7.57 10.71
N GLY A 75 -5.32 -7.84 11.41
CA GLY A 75 -5.40 -7.97 12.85
C GLY A 75 -6.64 -8.70 13.35
N SER A 76 -7.71 -8.81 12.56
CA SER A 76 -8.82 -9.70 12.90
C SER A 76 -9.00 -10.73 11.80
N GLU A 77 -8.39 -11.90 11.99
CA GLU A 77 -8.88 -13.10 11.31
C GLU A 77 -10.41 -13.15 11.47
N PRO A 78 -11.16 -13.43 10.40
CA PRO A 78 -12.60 -13.61 10.53
C PRO A 78 -12.80 -14.69 11.59
N ALA A 79 -13.39 -14.32 12.72
CA ALA A 79 -13.64 -15.26 13.80
C ALA A 79 -14.39 -16.45 13.21
N LEU A 80 -13.78 -17.64 13.31
CA LEU A 80 -14.43 -18.86 12.88
C LEU A 80 -15.81 -18.92 13.54
N SER A 81 -16.85 -19.24 12.77
CA SER A 81 -18.14 -19.54 13.39
C SER A 81 -17.94 -20.64 14.44
N ASP A 82 -18.70 -20.60 15.53
CA ASP A 82 -18.57 -21.56 16.63
C ASP A 82 -18.62 -23.02 16.12
N GLU A 83 -19.43 -23.26 15.09
CA GLU A 83 -19.53 -24.54 14.40
C GLU A 83 -18.25 -24.91 13.63
N ALA A 84 -17.62 -23.96 12.94
CA ALA A 84 -16.35 -24.19 12.25
C ALA A 84 -15.19 -24.42 13.23
N ALA A 85 -15.17 -23.67 14.34
CA ALA A 85 -14.18 -23.83 15.41
C ALA A 85 -14.29 -25.22 16.07
N GLU A 86 -15.52 -25.69 16.36
CA GLU A 86 -15.72 -26.99 16.99
C GLU A 86 -15.38 -28.16 16.05
N ARG A 87 -15.67 -28.04 14.75
CA ARG A 87 -15.21 -29.01 13.75
C ARG A 87 -13.68 -29.10 13.70
N LEU A 88 -12.98 -27.96 13.80
CA LEU A 88 -11.52 -27.92 13.82
C LEU A 88 -10.96 -28.58 15.08
N ARG A 89 -11.50 -28.25 16.25
CA ARG A 89 -11.09 -28.85 17.54
C ARG A 89 -11.28 -30.35 17.57
N ARG A 90 -12.37 -30.86 16.97
CA ARG A 90 -12.62 -32.30 16.87
C ARG A 90 -11.57 -32.98 15.99
N ARG A 91 -11.29 -32.44 14.80
CA ARG A 91 -10.26 -32.98 13.90
C ARG A 91 -8.87 -32.97 14.53
N LEU A 92 -8.51 -31.90 15.23
CA LEU A 92 -7.22 -31.82 15.92
C LEU A 92 -7.06 -32.89 17.01
N ARG A 93 -8.12 -33.18 17.78
CA ARG A 93 -8.10 -34.27 18.77
C ARG A 93 -7.99 -35.65 18.13
N GLU A 94 -8.65 -35.86 17.00
CA GLU A 94 -8.56 -37.10 16.22
C GLU A 94 -7.14 -37.32 15.67
N THR A 95 -6.48 -36.27 15.18
CA THR A 95 -5.09 -36.37 14.69
C THR A 95 -4.07 -36.57 15.79
N VAL A 96 -4.21 -35.94 16.96
CA VAL A 96 -3.28 -36.12 18.09
C VAL A 96 -3.31 -37.57 18.61
N HIS A 97 -4.45 -38.25 18.54
CA HIS A 97 -4.54 -39.66 18.92
C HIS A 97 -4.03 -40.65 17.86
N GLN A 98 -3.75 -40.20 16.62
CA GLN A 98 -3.16 -41.05 15.59
C GLN A 98 -1.63 -41.09 15.62
N ASP A 99 -0.97 -40.08 16.20
CA ASP A 99 0.49 -40.02 16.32
C ASP A 99 1.03 -40.76 17.58
N ASP A 100 0.15 -41.14 18.51
CA ASP A 100 0.48 -41.89 19.75
C ASP A 100 0.22 -43.42 19.64
N SER A 101 -0.11 -43.95 18.45
CA SER A 101 -0.32 -45.39 18.17
C SER A 101 0.60 -45.90 17.08
#